data_AF-A0A914U718-F1
#
_entry.id   AF-A0A914U718-F1
#
_cell.length_a   1.000
_cell.length_b   1.000
_cell.length_c   1.000
_cell.angle_alpha   90.00
_cell.angle_beta   90.00
_cell.angle_gamma   90.00
#
_symmetry.space_group_name_H-M   'P 1'
#
loop_
_entity.id
_entity.type
_entity.pdbx_description
1 polymer ?
#
loop_
_entity_poly.entity_id
_entity_poly.type
_entity_poly.pdbx_seq_one_letter_code
_entity_poly.pdbx_strand_id
1 'polypeptide(L)'
;MVMAVAVECSHFHERIALKILNLTGPNPRRLMLGFQLSTCFISLWISNTATAAMMVPILMAVIKELERCRKSIADPDSILIENNGESEYGIEPSTIPTKERSIYKGLLLSICFSSSIGGFGTLTATGSNVVFSGYLAKTFGSAPPVTYASWIIWAFPQSFIVLIGSWVWLQLLFVGFTKRDNSGEASVRRLLRKKYEQLGEIRYEEKSILFMFLTLVLLWFFRHPNFMKGWGDFFRADFVTDGTAAMTMALLMFFLPADNPLTIFKKGGIYRPLMTWKMMKDKFAWGTLLLLGGGYAMGEGVEVSGLSTLIGKKMSSMESLPEWLFIAIACLLVIFVTEFSSNVATAAMFLPMVDSMV
;
A
#
# COMPACT_ATOMS: atom_id res chain seq x y z
N MET A 1 -7.46 -8.74 1.04
CA MET A 1 -6.71 -9.32 -0.10
C MET A 1 -7.55 -9.51 -1.35
N VAL A 2 -8.68 -10.25 -1.34
CA VAL A 2 -9.52 -10.44 -2.54
C VAL A 2 -9.94 -9.12 -3.19
N MET A 3 -10.40 -8.16 -2.38
CA MET A 3 -10.76 -6.81 -2.86
C MET A 3 -9.59 -6.10 -3.55
N ALA A 4 -8.37 -6.20 -3.00
CA ALA A 4 -7.17 -5.59 -3.57
C ALA A 4 -6.84 -6.18 -4.96
N VAL A 5 -6.97 -7.50 -5.12
CA VAL A 5 -6.80 -8.18 -6.42
C VAL A 5 -7.83 -7.67 -7.45
N ALA A 6 -9.06 -7.40 -7.04
CA ALA A 6 -10.07 -6.86 -7.96
C ALA A 6 -9.77 -5.42 -8.38
N VAL A 7 -9.36 -4.58 -7.43
CA VAL A 7 -8.92 -3.20 -7.70
C VAL A 7 -7.71 -3.18 -8.64
N GLU A 8 -6.82 -4.16 -8.49
CA GLU A 8 -5.69 -4.36 -9.40
C GLU A 8 -6.17 -4.78 -10.80
N CYS A 9 -6.97 -5.84 -10.92
CA CYS A 9 -7.42 -6.37 -12.22
C CYS A 9 -8.31 -5.41 -13.01
N SER A 10 -8.96 -4.45 -12.33
CA SER A 10 -9.78 -3.42 -12.99
C SER A 10 -9.00 -2.20 -13.45
N HIS A 11 -7.69 -2.11 -13.16
CA HIS A 11 -6.85 -0.94 -13.44
C HIS A 11 -7.37 0.38 -12.84
N PHE A 12 -8.31 0.30 -11.90
CA PHE A 12 -8.90 1.48 -11.26
C PHE A 12 -7.86 2.30 -10.49
N HIS A 13 -6.88 1.61 -9.88
CA HIS A 13 -5.76 2.23 -9.20
C HIS A 13 -4.88 3.09 -10.12
N GLU A 14 -4.65 2.66 -11.39
CA GLU A 14 -3.90 3.44 -12.38
C GLU A 14 -4.59 4.77 -12.71
N ARG A 15 -5.93 4.73 -12.85
CA ARG A 15 -6.74 5.94 -13.09
C ARG A 15 -6.60 6.93 -11.95
N ILE A 16 -6.62 6.46 -10.70
CA ILE A 16 -6.43 7.31 -9.52
C ILE A 16 -5.02 7.89 -9.49
N ALA A 17 -3.99 7.05 -9.67
CA ALA A 17 -2.59 7.51 -9.69
C ALA A 17 -2.36 8.60 -10.74
N LEU A 18 -2.77 8.36 -11.99
CA LEU A 18 -2.61 9.33 -13.07
C LEU A 18 -3.43 10.60 -12.84
N LYS A 19 -4.60 10.52 -12.20
CA LYS A 19 -5.37 11.70 -11.82
C LYS A 19 -4.65 12.55 -10.78
N ILE A 20 -4.07 11.93 -9.74
CA ILE A 20 -3.30 12.62 -8.71
C ILE A 20 -2.03 13.25 -9.32
N LEU A 21 -1.30 12.51 -10.17
CA LEU A 21 -0.11 13.02 -10.85
C LEU A 21 -0.42 14.20 -11.78
N ASN A 22 -1.54 14.17 -12.50
CA ASN A 22 -2.00 15.29 -13.31
C ASN A 22 -2.37 16.53 -12.46
N LEU A 23 -2.86 16.32 -11.24
CA LEU A 23 -3.24 17.40 -10.31
C LEU A 23 -2.02 18.06 -9.66
N THR A 24 -1.02 17.28 -9.23
CA THR A 24 0.20 17.82 -8.59
C THR A 24 1.06 18.62 -9.56
N GLY A 25 1.02 18.25 -10.84
CA GLY A 25 1.73 18.94 -11.91
C GLY A 25 3.18 18.46 -12.09
N PRO A 26 3.85 18.95 -13.15
CA PRO A 26 5.06 18.34 -13.68
C PRO A 26 6.36 18.78 -12.99
N ASN A 27 6.36 19.84 -12.17
CA ASN A 27 7.56 20.33 -11.52
C ASN A 27 8.22 19.22 -10.69
N PRO A 28 9.54 18.99 -10.73
CA PRO A 28 10.19 17.87 -10.04
C PRO A 28 9.82 17.72 -8.55
N ARG A 29 9.71 18.86 -7.83
CA ARG A 29 9.31 18.86 -6.42
C ARG A 29 7.87 18.39 -6.19
N ARG A 30 6.95 18.85 -7.04
CA ARG A 30 5.52 18.51 -6.98
C ARG A 30 5.25 17.14 -7.58
N LEU A 31 6.03 16.74 -8.58
CA LEU A 31 6.00 15.42 -9.19
C LEU A 31 6.37 14.36 -8.16
N MET A 32 7.44 14.56 -7.39
CA MET A 32 7.80 13.66 -6.27
C MET A 32 6.66 13.58 -5.25
N LEU A 33 6.08 14.71 -4.85
CA LEU A 33 4.91 14.71 -3.96
C LEU A 33 3.73 13.93 -4.56
N GLY A 34 3.47 14.10 -5.86
CA GLY A 34 2.41 13.38 -6.58
C GLY A 34 2.63 11.88 -6.60
N PHE A 35 3.87 11.43 -6.84
CA PHE A 35 4.22 10.01 -6.74
C PHE A 35 4.06 9.50 -5.31
N GLN A 36 4.51 10.25 -4.30
CA GLN A 36 4.37 9.83 -2.90
C GLN A 36 2.92 9.75 -2.46
N LEU A 37 2.10 10.77 -2.75
CA LEU A 37 0.67 10.79 -2.43
C LEU A 37 -0.08 9.66 -3.14
N SER A 38 0.17 9.47 -4.44
CA SER A 38 -0.47 8.39 -5.21
C SER A 38 -0.10 7.02 -4.67
N THR A 39 1.20 6.79 -4.43
CA THR A 39 1.72 5.51 -3.95
C THR A 39 1.21 5.22 -2.54
N CYS A 40 1.28 6.20 -1.63
CA CYS A 40 0.75 6.06 -0.28
C CYS A 40 -0.75 5.74 -0.31
N PHE A 41 -1.53 6.49 -1.11
CA PHE A 41 -2.97 6.26 -1.22
C PHE A 41 -3.31 4.86 -1.74
N ILE A 42 -2.61 4.37 -2.77
CA ILE A 42 -2.82 3.01 -3.28
C ILE A 42 -2.42 1.96 -2.24
N SER A 43 -1.30 2.19 -1.55
CA SER A 43 -0.78 1.27 -0.54
C SER A 43 -1.60 1.23 0.76
N LEU A 44 -2.58 2.13 0.94
CA LEU A 44 -3.58 1.99 2.02
C LEU A 44 -4.51 0.79 1.79
N TRP A 45 -4.60 0.28 0.57
CA TRP A 45 -5.60 -0.71 0.17
C TRP A 45 -5.00 -1.94 -0.50
N ILE A 46 -3.84 -1.76 -1.13
CA ILE A 46 -3.08 -2.78 -1.84
C ILE A 46 -1.77 -3.03 -1.06
N SER A 47 -1.18 -4.22 -1.22
CA SER A 47 0.09 -4.55 -0.57
C SER A 47 1.23 -3.64 -1.03
N ASN A 48 2.19 -3.38 -0.14
CA ASN A 48 3.31 -2.45 -0.39
C ASN A 48 4.14 -2.86 -1.61
N THR A 49 4.43 -4.17 -1.75
CA THR A 49 5.21 -4.72 -2.87
C THR A 49 4.48 -4.56 -4.20
N ALA A 50 3.17 -4.86 -4.24
CA ALA A 50 2.38 -4.72 -5.45
C ALA A 50 2.24 -3.25 -5.86
N THR A 51 2.00 -2.36 -4.88
CA THR A 51 1.90 -0.92 -5.12
C THR A 51 3.20 -0.34 -5.70
N ALA A 52 4.36 -0.72 -5.14
CA ALA A 52 5.64 -0.29 -5.69
C ALA A 52 5.85 -0.83 -7.12
N ALA A 53 5.57 -2.11 -7.36
CA ALA A 53 5.71 -2.73 -8.68
C ALA A 53 4.80 -2.07 -9.74
N MET A 54 3.62 -1.58 -9.37
CA MET A 54 2.70 -0.86 -10.27
C MET A 54 3.15 0.57 -10.56
N MET A 55 3.69 1.28 -9.56
CA MET A 55 4.06 2.68 -9.69
C MET A 55 5.41 2.87 -10.41
N VAL A 56 6.33 1.90 -10.30
CA VAL A 56 7.67 1.98 -10.91
C VAL A 56 7.62 2.12 -12.44
N PRO A 57 6.86 1.32 -13.21
CA PRO A 57 6.77 1.50 -14.67
C PRO A 57 6.26 2.89 -15.09
N ILE A 58 5.29 3.44 -14.35
CA ILE A 58 4.77 4.79 -14.58
C ILE A 58 5.87 5.82 -14.36
N LEU A 59 6.63 5.69 -13.27
CA LEU A 59 7.75 6.57 -12.98
C LEU A 59 8.86 6.45 -14.04
N MET A 60 9.21 5.23 -14.46
CA MET A 60 10.23 5.01 -15.49
C MET A 60 9.84 5.65 -16.82
N ALA A 61 8.56 5.58 -17.21
CA ALA A 61 8.06 6.29 -18.39
C ALA A 61 8.21 7.82 -18.27
N VAL A 62 8.00 8.38 -17.07
CA VAL A 62 8.18 9.81 -16.82
C VAL A 62 9.67 10.20 -16.83
N ILE A 63 10.54 9.40 -16.22
CA ILE A 63 11.99 9.62 -16.23
C ILE A 63 12.51 9.60 -17.67
N LYS A 64 12.09 8.62 -18.48
CA LYS A 64 12.48 8.50 -19.89
C LYS A 64 12.04 9.72 -20.71
N GLU A 65 10.83 10.23 -20.50
CA GLU A 65 10.36 11.44 -21.20
C GLU A 65 11.14 12.68 -20.77
N LEU A 66 11.49 12.80 -19.48
CA LEU A 66 12.35 13.88 -18.97
C LEU A 66 13.74 13.85 -19.63
N GLU A 67 14.35 12.67 -19.73
CA GLU A 67 15.63 12.49 -20.40
C GLU A 67 15.57 12.81 -21.89
N ARG A 68 14.52 12.34 -22.59
CA ARG A 68 14.31 12.63 -24.00
C ARG A 68 14.19 14.13 -24.27
N CYS A 69 13.39 14.83 -23.47
CA CYS A 69 13.25 16.29 -23.58
C CYS A 69 14.56 17.00 -23.35
N ARG A 70 15.35 16.49 -22.40
CA ARG A 70 16.65 17.07 -22.11
C ARG A 70 17.66 16.87 -23.23
N LYS A 71 17.77 15.66 -23.77
CA LYS A 71 18.63 15.37 -24.92
C LYS A 71 18.25 16.26 -26.11
N SER A 72 16.95 16.41 -26.38
CA SER A 72 16.43 17.31 -27.41
C SER A 72 16.84 18.78 -27.23
N ILE A 73 17.00 19.26 -26.00
CA ILE A 73 17.44 20.64 -25.71
C ILE A 73 18.97 20.75 -25.81
N ALA A 74 19.70 19.74 -25.35
CA ALA A 74 21.15 19.73 -25.35
C ALA A 74 21.74 19.50 -26.75
N ASP A 75 21.07 18.69 -27.57
CA ASP A 75 21.45 18.33 -28.93
C ASP A 75 20.19 18.10 -29.80
N PRO A 76 19.73 19.11 -30.54
CA PRO A 76 18.55 19.02 -31.39
C PRO A 76 18.65 17.96 -32.50
N ASP A 77 19.86 17.62 -32.95
CA ASP A 77 20.10 16.68 -34.06
C ASP A 77 20.13 15.21 -33.60
N SER A 78 20.30 14.96 -32.30
CA SER A 78 20.35 13.61 -31.70
C SER A 78 19.04 12.81 -31.81
N ILE A 79 17.90 13.47 -32.04
CA ILE A 79 16.56 12.86 -32.04
C ILE A 79 16.34 11.94 -33.26
N LEU A 80 17.06 12.17 -34.36
CA LEU A 80 16.88 11.44 -35.61
C LEU A 80 17.47 10.01 -35.57
N ILE A 81 18.24 9.66 -34.54
CA ILE A 81 19.02 8.41 -34.48
C ILE A 81 18.37 7.35 -33.54
N GLU A 82 17.53 7.74 -32.58
CA GLU A 82 17.06 6.83 -31.51
C GLU A 82 15.86 5.92 -31.84
N ASN A 83 15.29 5.97 -33.05
CA ASN A 83 14.06 5.20 -33.36
C ASN A 83 14.23 3.67 -33.50
N ASN A 84 15.44 3.11 -33.47
CA ASN A 84 15.70 1.74 -33.93
C ASN A 84 16.21 0.71 -32.91
N GLY A 85 16.11 0.93 -31.59
CA GLY A 85 16.59 -0.11 -30.67
C GLY A 85 16.35 0.10 -29.18
N GLU A 86 15.21 0.65 -28.78
CA GLU A 86 14.93 0.78 -27.35
C GLU A 86 14.61 -0.57 -26.72
N SER A 87 15.44 -1.00 -25.78
CA SER A 87 15.01 -1.93 -24.75
C SER A 87 13.85 -1.29 -23.97
N GLU A 88 12.79 -2.07 -23.73
CA GLU A 88 11.55 -1.58 -23.11
C GLU A 88 11.74 -1.10 -21.65
N TYR A 89 12.93 -1.32 -21.06
CA TYR A 89 13.24 -1.04 -19.65
C TYR A 89 14.65 -0.45 -19.35
N GLY A 90 15.50 -0.18 -20.34
CA GLY A 90 16.91 0.15 -20.08
C GLY A 90 17.27 1.62 -20.27
N ILE A 91 17.24 2.42 -19.20
CA ILE A 91 18.06 3.64 -19.12
C ILE A 91 19.37 3.24 -18.47
N GLU A 92 20.51 3.31 -19.20
CA GLU A 92 21.81 3.06 -18.60
C GLU A 92 22.18 4.17 -17.60
N PRO A 93 22.30 3.88 -16.29
CA PRO A 93 22.51 4.91 -15.27
C PRO A 93 23.81 5.70 -15.39
N SER A 94 24.77 5.20 -16.17
CA SER A 94 26.06 5.81 -16.50
C SER A 94 25.94 6.98 -17.49
N THR A 95 24.88 7.01 -18.29
CA THR A 95 24.66 8.03 -19.34
C THR A 95 23.98 9.30 -18.79
N ILE A 96 23.45 9.24 -17.57
CA ILE A 96 22.70 10.31 -16.92
C ILE A 96 23.67 11.20 -16.13
N PRO A 97 23.64 12.54 -16.29
CA PRO A 97 24.49 13.40 -15.49
C PRO A 97 24.15 13.30 -13.99
N THR A 98 25.16 13.51 -13.15
CA THR A 98 25.13 13.15 -11.72
C THR A 98 23.97 13.79 -10.95
N LYS A 99 23.60 15.02 -11.31
CA LYS A 99 22.54 15.78 -10.64
C LYS A 99 21.15 15.19 -10.91
N GLU A 100 20.88 14.73 -12.12
CA GLU A 100 19.58 14.18 -12.50
C GLU A 100 19.46 12.74 -12.06
N ARG A 101 20.58 12.01 -12.08
CA ARG A 101 20.66 10.72 -11.42
C ARG A 101 20.27 10.81 -9.93
N SER A 102 20.63 11.90 -9.24
CA SER A 102 20.18 12.14 -7.86
C SER A 102 18.66 12.32 -7.78
N ILE A 103 18.06 13.15 -8.64
CA ILE A 103 16.61 13.39 -8.68
C ILE A 103 15.85 12.10 -8.99
N TYR A 104 16.30 11.30 -9.95
CA TYR A 104 15.65 10.04 -10.33
C TYR A 104 15.75 8.98 -9.25
N LYS A 105 16.90 8.89 -8.56
CA LYS A 105 17.04 8.08 -7.33
C LYS A 105 16.04 8.53 -6.27
N GLY A 106 15.92 9.85 -6.05
CA GLY A 106 14.96 10.42 -5.12
C GLY A 106 13.51 10.04 -5.47
N LEU A 107 13.12 10.11 -6.74
CA LEU A 107 11.79 9.71 -7.20
C LEU A 107 11.52 8.21 -6.97
N LEU A 108 12.47 7.33 -7.31
CA LEU A 108 12.34 5.88 -7.08
C LEU A 108 12.20 5.58 -5.58
N LEU A 109 13.07 6.16 -4.77
CA LEU A 109 13.07 5.98 -3.33
C LEU A 109 11.79 6.54 -2.68
N SER A 110 11.23 7.60 -3.26
CA SER A 110 9.96 8.19 -2.82
C SER A 110 8.79 7.21 -2.96
N ILE A 111 8.76 6.38 -4.02
CA ILE A 111 7.76 5.31 -4.18
C ILE A 111 7.98 4.24 -3.12
N CYS A 112 9.21 3.77 -2.93
CA CYS A 112 9.52 2.72 -1.95
C CYS A 112 9.15 3.11 -0.52
N PHE A 113 9.47 4.33 -0.08
CA PHE A 113 9.08 4.79 1.25
C PHE A 113 7.57 5.01 1.36
N SER A 114 6.95 5.58 0.33
CA SER A 114 5.52 5.89 0.39
C SER A 114 4.64 4.65 0.36
N SER A 115 5.06 3.56 -0.29
CA SER A 115 4.34 2.29 -0.21
C SER A 115 4.36 1.74 1.21
N SER A 116 5.53 1.73 1.87
CA SER A 116 5.62 1.32 3.28
C SER A 116 4.83 2.22 4.23
N ILE A 117 4.86 3.54 4.03
CA ILE A 117 4.11 4.51 4.86
C ILE A 117 2.59 4.36 4.65
N GLY A 118 2.14 4.20 3.41
CA GLY A 118 0.72 3.95 3.12
C GLY A 118 0.25 2.64 3.76
N GLY A 119 1.10 1.62 3.75
CA GLY A 119 0.85 0.33 4.38
C GLY A 119 0.58 0.38 5.89
N PHE A 120 1.05 1.42 6.58
CA PHE A 120 0.80 1.64 8.01
C PHE A 120 -0.61 2.21 8.27
N GLY A 121 -1.15 3.00 7.33
CA GLY A 121 -2.36 3.80 7.55
C GLY A 121 -3.67 3.02 7.68
N THR A 122 -3.76 1.77 7.21
CA THR A 122 -4.94 0.92 7.43
C THR A 122 -4.57 -0.47 7.93
N LEU A 123 -5.49 -1.10 8.66
CA LEU A 123 -5.26 -2.40 9.30
C LEU A 123 -5.02 -3.52 8.26
N THR A 124 -5.58 -3.39 7.07
CA THR A 124 -5.57 -4.44 6.03
C THR A 124 -4.47 -4.30 4.99
N ALA A 125 -3.75 -3.19 4.99
CA ALA A 125 -2.75 -2.88 3.97
C ALA A 125 -1.48 -3.73 4.08
N THR A 126 -0.97 -3.90 5.30
CA THR A 126 0.27 -4.64 5.58
C THR A 126 0.01 -5.90 6.40
N GLY A 127 0.71 -6.99 6.08
CA GLY A 127 0.58 -8.26 6.82
C GLY A 127 0.89 -8.13 8.32
N SER A 128 1.82 -7.27 8.72
CA SER A 128 2.15 -7.00 10.14
C SER A 128 0.95 -6.46 10.92
N ASN A 129 0.18 -5.55 10.33
CA ASN A 129 -1.04 -5.01 10.94
C ASN A 129 -2.11 -6.10 11.10
N VAL A 130 -2.21 -7.00 10.12
CA VAL A 130 -3.12 -8.15 10.17
C VAL A 130 -2.69 -9.13 11.26
N VAL A 131 -1.39 -9.45 11.37
CA VAL A 131 -0.84 -10.28 12.46
C VAL A 131 -1.19 -9.66 13.81
N PHE A 132 -0.95 -8.36 13.99
CA PHE A 132 -1.31 -7.62 15.20
C PHE A 132 -2.80 -7.72 15.53
N SER A 133 -3.67 -7.45 14.56
CA SER A 133 -5.13 -7.49 14.76
C SER A 133 -5.63 -8.87 15.19
N GLY A 134 -5.12 -9.95 14.58
CA GLY A 134 -5.55 -11.29 14.95
C GLY A 134 -4.89 -11.80 16.22
N TYR A 135 -3.68 -11.31 16.57
CA TYR A 135 -3.09 -11.54 17.89
C TYR A 135 -3.95 -10.91 18.99
N LEU A 136 -4.35 -9.64 18.85
CA LEU A 136 -5.25 -8.99 19.80
C LEU A 136 -6.61 -9.69 19.92
N ALA A 137 -7.17 -10.16 18.80
CA ALA A 137 -8.42 -10.92 18.81
C ALA A 137 -8.29 -12.25 19.58
N LYS A 138 -7.12 -12.91 19.51
CA LYS A 138 -6.82 -14.12 20.29
C LYS A 138 -6.70 -13.80 21.78
N THR A 139 -5.98 -12.75 22.15
CA THR A 139 -5.69 -12.41 23.55
C THR A 139 -6.91 -11.81 24.27
N PHE A 140 -7.66 -10.92 23.62
CA PHE A 140 -8.77 -10.16 24.23
C PHE A 140 -10.18 -10.63 23.84
N GLY A 141 -10.30 -11.67 23.00
CA GLY A 141 -11.58 -12.27 22.62
C GLY A 141 -12.50 -11.36 21.81
N SER A 142 -13.79 -11.35 22.15
CA SER A 142 -14.91 -10.81 21.36
C SER A 142 -14.92 -9.30 21.14
N ALA A 143 -14.22 -8.54 21.99
CA ALA A 143 -14.16 -7.09 21.95
C ALA A 143 -12.70 -6.62 22.01
N PRO A 144 -11.91 -6.83 20.95
CA PRO A 144 -10.53 -6.41 20.94
C PRO A 144 -10.44 -4.89 21.09
N PRO A 145 -9.45 -4.38 21.83
CA PRO A 145 -9.30 -2.93 22.09
C PRO A 145 -9.09 -2.12 20.81
N VAL A 146 -8.65 -2.78 19.73
CA VAL A 146 -8.38 -2.16 18.43
C VAL A 146 -9.37 -2.71 17.40
N THR A 147 -10.25 -1.83 16.91
CA THR A 147 -11.13 -2.09 15.77
C THR A 147 -10.55 -1.44 14.51
N TYR A 148 -11.09 -1.80 13.34
CA TYR A 148 -10.71 -1.15 12.10
C TYR A 148 -10.89 0.39 12.15
N ALA A 149 -11.98 0.86 12.76
CA ALA A 149 -12.27 2.28 12.93
C ALA A 149 -11.27 2.97 13.85
N SER A 150 -10.96 2.38 15.02
CA SER A 150 -10.00 2.99 15.95
C SER A 150 -8.58 3.00 15.37
N TRP A 151 -8.19 1.97 14.62
CA TRP A 151 -6.92 1.93 13.91
C TRP A 151 -6.80 3.05 12.88
N ILE A 152 -7.79 3.26 12.02
CA ILE A 152 -7.72 4.32 11.00
C ILE A 152 -7.61 5.69 11.66
N ILE A 153 -8.40 5.97 12.70
CA ILE A 153 -8.37 7.26 13.40
C ILE A 153 -6.98 7.53 14.00
N TRP A 154 -6.28 6.49 14.47
CA TRP A 154 -4.96 6.60 15.05
C TRP A 154 -3.82 6.60 13.99
N ALA A 155 -3.80 5.62 13.10
CA ALA A 155 -2.69 5.37 12.18
C ALA A 155 -2.70 6.28 10.95
N PHE A 156 -3.87 6.64 10.41
CA PHE A 156 -3.96 7.42 9.16
C PHE A 156 -3.41 8.85 9.31
N PRO A 157 -3.72 9.62 10.37
CA PRO A 157 -3.09 10.93 10.57
C PRO A 157 -1.58 10.84 10.72
N GLN A 158 -1.10 9.84 11.45
CA GLN A 158 0.32 9.61 11.65
C GLN A 158 1.03 9.21 10.35
N SER A 159 0.43 8.34 9.53
CA SER A 159 0.99 7.98 8.22
C SER A 159 1.13 9.21 7.32
N PHE A 160 0.16 10.12 7.35
CA PHE A 160 0.22 11.37 6.60
C PHE A 160 1.34 12.30 7.10
N ILE A 161 1.52 12.43 8.41
CA ILE A 161 2.63 13.22 9.00
C ILE A 161 3.98 12.64 8.55
N VAL A 162 4.15 11.33 8.64
CA VAL A 162 5.39 10.65 8.20
C VAL A 162 5.60 10.78 6.70
N LEU A 163 4.52 10.77 5.89
CA LEU A 163 4.59 10.99 4.45
C LEU A 163 5.12 12.39 4.11
N ILE A 164 4.61 13.43 4.76
CA ILE A 164 5.09 14.80 4.58
C ILE A 164 6.53 14.94 5.07
N GLY A 165 6.87 14.35 6.22
CA GLY A 165 8.25 14.31 6.72
C GLY A 165 9.21 13.63 5.75
N SER A 166 8.82 12.47 5.21
CA SER A 166 9.58 11.74 4.19
C SER A 166 9.74 12.57 2.91
N TRP A 167 8.69 13.25 2.45
CA TRP A 167 8.77 14.15 1.30
C TRP A 167 9.78 15.27 1.54
N VAL A 168 9.70 15.97 2.67
CA VAL A 168 10.66 17.05 3.01
C VAL A 168 12.07 16.50 3.07
N TRP A 169 12.29 15.36 3.73
CA TRP A 169 13.59 14.71 3.85
C TRP A 169 14.20 14.34 2.49
N LEU A 170 13.42 13.70 1.61
CA LEU A 170 13.87 13.34 0.27
C LEU A 170 14.10 14.57 -0.62
N GLN A 171 13.32 15.64 -0.46
CA GLN A 171 13.55 16.89 -1.18
C GLN A 171 14.90 17.50 -0.80
N LEU A 172 15.22 17.53 0.49
CA LEU A 172 16.48 18.07 1.00
C LEU A 172 17.68 17.27 0.50
N LEU A 173 17.59 15.93 0.50
CA LEU A 173 18.69 15.05 0.11
C LEU A 173 18.93 15.00 -1.41
N PHE A 174 17.87 14.86 -2.22
CA PHE A 174 18.02 14.51 -3.64
C PHE A 174 17.79 15.66 -4.62
N VAL A 175 16.99 16.66 -4.24
CA VAL A 175 16.62 17.80 -5.11
C VAL A 175 17.33 19.09 -4.68
N GLY A 176 17.49 19.29 -3.37
CA GLY A 176 18.11 20.47 -2.77
C GLY A 176 17.38 21.79 -3.07
N PHE A 177 18.06 22.91 -2.83
CA PHE A 177 17.57 24.27 -3.14
C PHE A 177 17.74 24.68 -4.61
N THR A 178 17.87 23.69 -5.51
CA THR A 178 18.12 23.93 -6.93
C THR A 178 17.12 24.90 -7.56
N LYS A 179 17.62 25.81 -8.42
CA LYS A 179 16.80 26.69 -9.26
C LYS A 179 15.76 25.89 -10.03
N ARG A 180 14.56 26.45 -10.14
CA ARG A 180 13.43 25.85 -10.84
C ARG A 180 13.76 25.71 -12.33
N ASP A 181 14.00 24.47 -12.76
CA ASP A 181 14.11 24.12 -14.17
C ASP A 181 12.73 23.69 -14.67
N ASN A 182 12.13 24.52 -15.53
CA ASN A 182 10.83 24.25 -16.14
C ASN A 182 10.97 23.45 -17.46
N SER A 183 12.19 23.12 -17.88
CA SER A 183 12.41 22.35 -19.10
C SER A 183 11.78 20.95 -18.96
N GLY A 184 10.99 20.54 -19.95
CA GLY A 184 10.28 19.26 -19.95
C GLY A 184 8.95 19.22 -19.19
N GLU A 185 8.56 20.27 -18.45
CA GLU A 185 7.29 20.29 -17.69
C GLU A 185 6.06 20.05 -18.59
N ALA A 186 6.04 20.72 -19.75
CA ALA A 186 4.96 20.58 -20.73
C ALA A 186 4.89 19.16 -21.32
N SER A 187 6.05 18.54 -21.59
CA SER A 187 6.13 17.18 -22.13
C SER A 187 5.70 16.13 -21.12
N VAL A 188 6.13 16.24 -19.86
CA VAL A 188 5.67 15.35 -18.78
C VAL A 188 4.16 15.48 -18.58
N ARG A 189 3.63 16.70 -18.56
CA ARG A 189 2.18 16.92 -18.48
C ARG A 189 1.45 16.29 -19.68
N ARG A 190 1.99 16.42 -20.89
CA ARG A 190 1.43 15.79 -22.11
C ARG A 190 1.48 14.27 -22.01
N LEU A 191 2.56 13.69 -21.50
CA LEU A 191 2.70 12.24 -21.31
C LEU A 191 1.68 11.71 -20.30
N LEU A 192 1.59 12.34 -19.12
CA LEU A 192 0.65 11.93 -18.06
C LEU A 192 -0.80 12.07 -18.53
N ARG A 193 -1.11 13.13 -19.28
CA ARG A 193 -2.43 13.32 -19.88
C ARG A 193 -2.72 12.28 -20.95
N LYS A 194 -1.77 11.99 -21.84
CA LYS A 194 -1.90 10.95 -22.87
C LYS A 194 -2.12 9.58 -22.24
N LYS A 195 -1.36 9.21 -21.20
CA LYS A 195 -1.54 7.98 -20.43
C LYS A 195 -2.92 7.91 -19.77
N TYR A 196 -3.42 9.03 -19.25
CA TYR A 196 -4.77 9.11 -18.68
C TYR A 196 -5.86 8.96 -19.74
N GLU A 197 -5.72 9.62 -20.89
CA GLU A 197 -6.66 9.53 -22.01
C GLU A 197 -6.69 8.12 -22.62
N GLN A 198 -5.56 7.41 -22.62
CA GLN A 198 -5.46 6.01 -23.06
C GLN A 198 -6.28 5.03 -22.20
N LEU A 199 -6.60 5.38 -20.93
CA LEU A 199 -7.47 4.56 -20.09
C LEU A 199 -8.95 4.61 -20.53
N GLY A 200 -9.32 5.54 -21.42
CA GLY A 200 -10.69 5.70 -21.91
C GLY A 200 -11.70 6.06 -20.82
N GLU A 201 -12.99 5.86 -21.13
CA GLU A 201 -14.09 6.11 -20.19
C GLU A 201 -14.11 5.10 -19.04
N ILE A 202 -14.64 5.53 -17.89
CA ILE A 202 -14.77 4.67 -16.70
C ILE A 202 -15.70 3.50 -17.02
N ARG A 203 -15.13 2.29 -17.05
CA ARG A 203 -15.86 1.04 -17.32
C ARG A 203 -16.82 0.70 -16.18
N TYR A 204 -17.85 -0.09 -16.48
CA TYR A 204 -18.81 -0.56 -15.47
C TYR A 204 -18.14 -1.40 -14.37
N GLU A 205 -17.13 -2.20 -14.74
CA GLU A 205 -16.27 -2.96 -13.85
C GLU A 205 -15.61 -2.07 -12.78
N GLU A 206 -15.00 -0.96 -13.19
CA GLU A 206 -14.36 0.02 -12.28
C GLU A 206 -15.38 0.62 -11.30
N LYS A 207 -16.57 0.99 -11.77
CA LYS A 207 -17.64 1.56 -10.91
C LYS A 207 -18.15 0.53 -9.90
N SER A 208 -18.34 -0.70 -10.34
CA SER A 208 -18.82 -1.80 -9.48
C SER A 208 -17.80 -2.13 -8.39
N ILE A 209 -16.51 -2.17 -8.73
CA ILE A 209 -15.44 -2.41 -7.75
C ILE A 209 -15.32 -1.25 -6.77
N LEU A 210 -15.40 0.00 -7.25
CA LEU A 210 -15.42 1.17 -6.36
C LEU A 210 -16.60 1.12 -5.39
N PHE A 211 -17.80 0.76 -5.87
CA PHE A 211 -18.98 0.60 -5.03
C PHE A 211 -18.79 -0.50 -3.97
N MET A 212 -18.28 -1.67 -4.36
CA MET A 212 -18.00 -2.77 -3.44
C MET A 212 -16.92 -2.39 -2.42
N PHE A 213 -15.88 -1.69 -2.87
CA PHE A 213 -14.81 -1.21 -2.02
C PHE A 213 -15.31 -0.20 -0.98
N LEU A 214 -16.07 0.82 -1.39
CA LEU A 214 -16.64 1.82 -0.49
C LEU A 214 -17.61 1.17 0.50
N THR A 215 -18.45 0.25 0.04
CA THR A 215 -19.36 -0.50 0.91
C THR A 215 -18.60 -1.31 1.96
N LEU A 216 -17.49 -1.96 1.59
CA LEU A 216 -16.66 -2.69 2.54
C LEU A 216 -16.05 -1.78 3.61
N VAL A 217 -15.51 -0.62 3.20
CA VAL A 217 -14.94 0.37 4.14
C VAL A 217 -16.02 0.89 5.10
N LEU A 218 -17.22 1.18 4.60
CA LEU A 218 -18.35 1.62 5.43
C LEU A 218 -18.78 0.52 6.40
N LEU A 219 -18.83 -0.74 5.95
CA LEU A 219 -19.12 -1.88 6.82
C LEU A 219 -18.09 -2.00 7.95
N TRP A 220 -16.79 -1.87 7.67
CA TRP A 220 -15.79 -1.89 8.75
C TRP A 220 -15.92 -0.71 9.70
N PHE A 221 -16.10 0.51 9.18
CA PHE A 221 -16.17 1.72 9.99
C PHE A 221 -17.38 1.72 10.92
N PHE A 222 -18.55 1.32 10.42
CA PHE A 222 -19.80 1.34 11.18
C PHE A 222 -20.09 0.05 11.97
N ARG A 223 -19.16 -0.92 12.03
CA ARG A 223 -19.37 -2.17 12.76
C ARG A 223 -19.47 -1.94 14.27
N HIS A 224 -18.44 -1.34 14.85
CA HIS A 224 -18.40 -0.89 16.26
C HIS A 224 -17.63 0.45 16.31
N PRO A 225 -18.30 1.56 15.93
CA PRO A 225 -17.65 2.87 15.82
C PRO A 225 -17.37 3.55 17.17
N ASN A 226 -17.73 2.95 18.31
CA ASN A 226 -17.60 3.46 19.69
C ASN A 226 -18.37 4.76 20.01
N PHE A 227 -18.75 5.58 19.03
CA PHE A 227 -19.54 6.80 19.23
C PHE A 227 -21.06 6.61 19.03
N MET A 228 -21.46 5.55 18.32
CA MET A 228 -22.85 5.16 18.10
C MET A 228 -22.97 3.64 18.16
N LYS A 229 -24.18 3.12 18.37
CA LYS A 229 -24.44 1.69 18.17
C LYS A 229 -24.16 1.35 16.71
N GLY A 230 -23.19 0.48 16.50
CA GLY A 230 -22.80 0.02 15.18
C GLY A 230 -23.73 -1.09 14.69
N TRP A 231 -23.62 -1.44 13.41
CA TRP A 231 -24.45 -2.53 12.87
C TRP A 231 -24.08 -3.90 13.46
N GLY A 232 -22.86 -4.05 14.01
CA GLY A 232 -22.43 -5.26 14.70
C GLY A 232 -23.18 -5.50 16.00
N ASP A 233 -23.66 -4.44 16.67
CA ASP A 233 -24.37 -4.52 17.95
C ASP A 233 -25.78 -5.10 17.82
N PHE A 234 -26.33 -5.20 16.60
CA PHE A 234 -27.61 -5.87 16.34
C PHE A 234 -27.51 -7.40 16.35
N PHE A 235 -26.29 -7.94 16.31
CA PHE A 235 -26.02 -9.37 16.34
C PHE A 235 -25.51 -9.79 17.72
N ARG A 236 -25.60 -11.08 18.02
CA ARG A 236 -24.99 -11.63 19.24
C ARG A 236 -23.47 -11.42 19.18
N ALA A 237 -22.86 -11.25 20.36
CA ALA A 237 -21.40 -11.28 20.49
C ALA A 237 -20.83 -12.53 19.78
N ASP A 238 -19.69 -12.37 19.11
CA ASP A 238 -18.98 -13.38 18.32
C ASP A 238 -19.57 -13.79 16.96
N PHE A 239 -20.82 -13.40 16.62
CA PHE A 239 -21.39 -13.76 15.31
C PHE A 239 -20.81 -12.95 14.15
N VAL A 240 -20.39 -11.72 14.42
CA VAL A 240 -19.95 -10.76 13.41
C VAL A 240 -18.55 -10.30 13.73
N THR A 241 -17.65 -10.49 12.76
CA THR A 241 -16.27 -9.99 12.79
C THR A 241 -15.99 -9.10 11.58
N ASP A 242 -14.87 -8.39 11.60
CA ASP A 242 -14.36 -7.67 10.42
C ASP A 242 -14.12 -8.64 9.24
N GLY A 243 -13.81 -9.90 9.56
CA GLY A 243 -13.71 -11.00 8.62
C GLY A 243 -15.06 -11.37 7.97
N THR A 244 -16.16 -11.32 8.72
CA THR A 244 -17.51 -11.59 8.19
C THR A 244 -17.86 -10.62 7.07
N ALA A 245 -17.71 -9.31 7.31
CA ALA A 245 -17.96 -8.28 6.29
C ALA A 245 -17.06 -8.46 5.06
N ALA A 246 -15.76 -8.72 5.28
CA ALA A 246 -14.81 -8.95 4.19
C ALA A 246 -15.16 -10.19 3.35
N MET A 247 -15.59 -11.28 3.99
CA MET A 247 -15.97 -12.52 3.32
C MET A 247 -17.26 -12.37 2.51
N THR A 248 -18.27 -11.69 3.06
CA THR A 248 -19.51 -11.38 2.34
C THR A 248 -19.22 -10.61 1.06
N MET A 249 -18.39 -9.57 1.14
CA MET A 249 -18.00 -8.77 -0.04
C MET A 249 -17.19 -9.60 -1.04
N ALA A 250 -16.25 -10.41 -0.56
CA ALA A 250 -15.46 -11.29 -1.42
C ALA A 250 -16.36 -12.29 -2.18
N LEU A 251 -17.32 -12.93 -1.50
CA LEU A 251 -18.27 -13.85 -2.13
C LEU A 251 -19.15 -13.14 -3.17
N LEU A 252 -19.70 -11.97 -2.83
CA LEU A 252 -20.52 -11.18 -3.76
C LEU A 252 -19.77 -10.85 -5.05
N MET A 253 -18.46 -10.60 -4.99
CA MET A 253 -17.65 -10.31 -6.19
C MET A 253 -17.52 -11.50 -7.16
N PHE A 254 -17.72 -12.74 -6.71
CA PHE A 254 -17.80 -13.90 -7.60
C PHE A 254 -19.17 -14.02 -8.30
N PHE A 255 -20.21 -13.36 -7.78
CA PHE A 255 -21.58 -13.39 -8.32
C PHE A 255 -22.01 -12.12 -9.05
N LEU A 256 -21.31 -11.00 -8.85
CA LEU A 256 -21.64 -9.74 -9.52
C LEU A 256 -20.98 -9.65 -10.90
N PRO A 257 -21.71 -9.23 -11.95
CA PRO A 257 -21.17 -9.12 -13.29
C PRO A 257 -20.19 -7.94 -13.41
N ALA A 258 -19.11 -8.14 -14.18
CA ALA A 258 -18.14 -7.10 -14.52
C ALA A 258 -18.63 -6.16 -15.62
N ASP A 259 -19.56 -6.62 -16.45
CA ASP A 259 -20.23 -5.79 -17.46
C ASP A 259 -21.63 -5.41 -17.02
N ASN A 260 -22.17 -4.33 -17.60
CA ASN A 260 -23.49 -3.84 -17.23
C ASN A 260 -24.56 -4.92 -17.52
N PRO A 261 -25.33 -5.36 -16.50
CA PRO A 261 -26.31 -6.43 -16.67
C PRO A 261 -27.34 -6.12 -17.76
N LEU A 262 -27.79 -4.87 -17.88
CA LEU A 262 -28.77 -4.45 -18.89
C LEU A 262 -28.24 -4.59 -20.32
N THR A 263 -26.92 -4.53 -20.51
CA THR A 263 -26.28 -4.68 -21.83
C THR A 263 -25.97 -6.15 -22.13
N ILE A 264 -25.64 -6.95 -21.11
CA ILE A 264 -25.42 -8.41 -21.24
C ILE A 264 -26.69 -9.08 -21.76
N PHE A 265 -27.85 -8.81 -21.13
CA PHE A 265 -29.14 -9.37 -21.55
C PHE A 265 -29.57 -8.92 -22.95
N LYS A 266 -29.13 -7.73 -23.40
CA LYS A 266 -29.45 -7.21 -24.75
C LYS A 266 -28.52 -7.72 -25.86
N LYS A 267 -27.26 -8.06 -25.56
CA LYS A 267 -26.25 -8.43 -26.57
C LYS A 267 -25.86 -9.91 -26.56
N GLY A 268 -26.47 -10.74 -25.71
CA GLY A 268 -26.07 -12.15 -25.57
C GLY A 268 -24.62 -12.29 -25.11
N GLY A 269 -24.13 -11.34 -24.31
CA GLY A 269 -22.74 -11.31 -23.87
C GLY A 269 -22.40 -12.46 -22.93
N ILE A 270 -21.15 -12.91 -22.94
CA ILE A 270 -20.65 -13.93 -22.01
C ILE A 270 -20.64 -13.32 -20.60
N TYR A 271 -21.29 -13.98 -19.64
CA TYR A 271 -21.24 -13.57 -18.25
C TYR A 271 -19.82 -13.70 -17.70
N ARG A 272 -19.25 -12.58 -17.27
CA ARG A 272 -17.96 -12.51 -16.58
C ARG A 272 -18.17 -11.88 -15.20
N PRO A 273 -17.82 -12.57 -14.10
CA PRO A 273 -17.90 -12.00 -12.76
C PRO A 273 -16.75 -11.01 -12.48
N LEU A 274 -16.93 -10.13 -11.49
CA LEU A 274 -15.89 -9.19 -11.03
C LEU A 274 -14.64 -9.92 -10.53
N MET A 275 -14.82 -11.08 -9.89
CA MET A 275 -13.73 -11.96 -9.46
C MET A 275 -13.90 -13.35 -10.09
N THR A 276 -12.83 -13.89 -10.68
CA THR A 276 -12.79 -15.28 -11.18
C THR A 276 -11.79 -16.08 -10.37
N TRP A 277 -11.98 -17.40 -10.32
CA TRP A 277 -11.05 -18.29 -9.64
C TRP A 277 -9.63 -18.18 -10.20
N LYS A 278 -9.48 -18.01 -11.52
CA LYS A 278 -8.18 -17.82 -12.16
C LYS A 278 -7.48 -16.56 -11.65
N MET A 279 -8.16 -15.42 -11.62
CA MET A 279 -7.60 -14.17 -11.08
C MET A 279 -7.18 -14.32 -9.62
N MET A 280 -7.99 -15.00 -8.82
CA MET A 280 -7.66 -15.25 -7.42
C MET A 280 -6.45 -16.17 -7.29
N LYS A 281 -6.42 -17.31 -7.98
CA LYS A 281 -5.28 -18.23 -7.96
C LYS A 281 -3.96 -17.54 -8.33
N ASP A 282 -3.96 -16.73 -9.39
CA ASP A 282 -2.75 -16.17 -9.98
C ASP A 282 -2.20 -14.96 -9.19
N LYS A 283 -3.08 -14.15 -8.57
CA LYS A 283 -2.69 -12.88 -7.92
C LYS A 283 -2.82 -12.86 -6.41
N PHE A 284 -3.52 -13.82 -5.80
CA PHE A 284 -3.73 -13.83 -4.36
C PHE A 284 -2.45 -14.22 -3.61
N ALA A 285 -2.12 -13.47 -2.55
CA ALA A 285 -0.91 -13.66 -1.77
C ALA A 285 -1.05 -14.81 -0.73
N TRP A 286 -1.16 -16.05 -1.20
CA TRP A 286 -1.31 -17.25 -0.35
C TRP A 286 -0.23 -17.36 0.73
N GLY A 287 1.00 -16.95 0.41
CA GLY A 287 2.11 -16.96 1.36
C GLY A 287 1.85 -16.13 2.61
N THR A 288 1.16 -14.98 2.51
CA THR A 288 0.84 -14.16 3.68
C THR A 288 -0.16 -14.86 4.60
N LEU A 289 -1.12 -15.59 4.03
CA LEU A 289 -2.10 -16.34 4.81
C LEU A 289 -1.45 -17.52 5.55
N LEU A 290 -0.56 -18.26 4.89
CA LEU A 290 0.22 -19.33 5.52
C LEU A 290 1.17 -18.78 6.60
N LEU A 291 1.81 -17.64 6.34
CA LEU A 291 2.69 -16.99 7.30
C LEU A 291 1.94 -16.50 8.54
N LEU A 292 0.71 -16.00 8.38
CA LEU A 292 -0.16 -15.62 9.49
C LEU A 292 -0.46 -16.83 10.39
N GLY A 293 -0.89 -17.95 9.79
CA GLY A 293 -1.14 -19.19 10.51
C GLY A 293 0.12 -19.74 11.19
N GLY A 294 1.27 -19.71 10.50
CA GLY A 294 2.57 -20.07 11.07
C GLY A 294 2.99 -19.18 12.23
N GLY A 295 2.71 -17.87 12.17
CA GLY A 295 2.96 -16.92 13.24
C GLY A 295 2.14 -17.23 14.49
N TYR A 296 0.86 -17.57 14.34
CA TYR A 296 0.03 -17.99 15.47
C TYR A 296 0.49 -19.33 16.08
N ALA A 297 0.87 -20.30 15.24
CA ALA A 297 1.43 -21.56 15.70
C ALA A 297 2.77 -21.36 16.44
N MET A 298 3.62 -20.44 15.97
CA MET A 298 4.87 -20.10 16.62
C MET A 298 4.64 -19.39 17.97
N GLY A 299 3.70 -18.44 18.02
CA GLY A 299 3.31 -17.79 19.26
C GLY A 299 2.81 -18.78 20.32
N GLU A 300 1.93 -19.72 19.91
CA GLU A 300 1.49 -20.83 20.76
C GLU A 300 2.66 -21.71 21.19
N GLY A 301 3.59 -22.01 20.28
CA GLY A 301 4.79 -22.79 20.59
C GLY A 301 5.70 -22.12 21.61
N VAL A 302 5.87 -20.80 21.57
CA VAL A 302 6.63 -20.02 22.57
C VAL A 302 5.95 -20.05 23.94
N GLU A 303 4.62 -20.03 23.97
CA GLU A 303 3.82 -20.12 25.19
C GLU A 303 3.89 -21.53 25.81
N VAL A 304 3.57 -22.57 25.02
CA VAL A 304 3.57 -23.97 25.45
C VAL A 304 4.97 -24.47 25.83
N SER A 305 6.03 -23.99 25.17
CA SER A 305 7.42 -24.33 25.53
C SER A 305 7.90 -23.67 26.82
N GLY A 306 7.15 -22.69 27.36
CA GLY A 306 7.55 -21.90 28.52
C GLY A 306 8.66 -20.88 28.21
N LEU A 307 9.03 -20.68 26.95
CA LEU A 307 10.05 -19.71 26.56
C LEU A 307 9.63 -18.28 26.92
N SER A 308 8.34 -17.93 26.73
CA SER A 308 7.79 -16.64 27.19
C SER A 308 8.04 -16.42 28.69
N THR A 309 7.81 -17.43 29.52
CA THR A 309 8.02 -17.34 30.97
C THR A 309 9.50 -17.19 31.34
N LEU A 310 10.41 -17.81 30.59
CA LEU A 310 11.86 -17.71 30.82
C LEU A 310 12.37 -16.31 30.45
N ILE A 311 11.93 -15.78 29.30
CA ILE A 311 12.26 -14.42 28.85
C ILE A 311 11.71 -13.40 29.85
N GLY A 312 10.43 -13.53 30.25
CA GLY A 312 9.80 -12.68 31.27
C GLY A 312 10.57 -12.66 32.59
N LYS A 313 10.98 -13.83 33.11
CA LYS A 313 11.79 -13.93 34.34
C LYS A 313 13.18 -13.32 34.23
N LYS A 314 13.79 -13.32 33.03
CA LYS A 314 15.09 -12.64 32.81
C LYS A 314 14.89 -11.12 32.71
N MET A 315 13.76 -10.70 32.17
CA MET A 315 13.37 -9.31 32.01
C MET A 315 12.82 -8.68 33.29
N SER A 316 12.39 -9.45 34.30
CA SER A 316 12.01 -8.89 35.60
C SER A 316 13.17 -8.16 36.30
N SER A 317 14.42 -8.42 35.89
CA SER A 317 15.59 -7.64 36.30
C SER A 317 15.66 -6.22 35.69
N MET A 318 14.88 -5.96 34.64
CA MET A 318 14.72 -4.67 33.96
C MET A 318 13.48 -3.88 34.41
N GLU A 319 12.70 -4.36 35.37
CA GLU A 319 11.51 -3.66 35.95
C GLU A 319 11.81 -2.27 36.53
N SER A 320 13.09 -1.92 36.72
CA SER A 320 13.52 -0.59 37.16
C SER A 320 13.56 0.47 36.05
N LEU A 321 13.40 0.09 34.78
CA LEU A 321 13.44 1.04 33.67
C LEU A 321 12.09 1.76 33.50
N PRO A 322 12.10 3.07 33.21
CA PRO A 322 10.88 3.78 32.83
C PRO A 322 10.22 3.17 31.59
N GLU A 323 8.90 3.07 31.58
CA GLU A 323 8.10 2.48 30.48
C GLU A 323 8.46 3.05 29.10
N TRP A 324 8.66 4.37 28.99
CA TRP A 324 9.02 5.02 27.72
C TRP A 324 10.37 4.55 27.17
N LEU A 325 11.33 4.26 28.06
CA LEU A 325 12.67 3.81 27.68
C LEU A 325 12.62 2.36 27.20
N PHE A 326 11.80 1.54 27.86
CA PHE A 326 11.52 0.18 27.42
C PHE A 326 10.91 0.16 26.01
N ILE A 327 9.87 0.96 25.77
CA ILE A 327 9.23 1.10 24.45
C ILE A 327 10.26 1.57 23.41
N ALA A 328 11.10 2.56 23.74
CA ALA A 328 12.12 3.06 22.81
C ALA A 328 13.14 1.98 22.41
N ILE A 329 13.61 1.18 23.38
CA ILE A 329 14.54 0.07 23.11
C ILE A 329 13.86 -1.00 22.24
N ALA A 330 12.63 -1.37 22.57
CA ALA A 330 11.86 -2.34 21.78
C ALA A 330 11.66 -1.85 20.34
N CYS A 331 11.29 -0.58 20.14
CA CYS A 331 11.16 0.02 18.82
C CYS A 331 12.48 0.00 18.05
N LEU A 332 13.61 0.40 18.66
CA LEU A 332 14.93 0.38 18.01
C LEU A 332 15.34 -1.03 17.60
N LEU A 333 15.09 -2.01 18.45
CA LEU A 333 15.38 -3.41 18.16
C LEU A 333 14.53 -3.91 16.99
N VAL A 334 13.22 -3.64 17.01
CA VAL A 334 12.32 -4.03 15.91
C VAL A 334 12.73 -3.35 14.61
N ILE A 335 13.03 -2.04 14.62
CA ILE A 335 13.52 -1.31 13.44
C ILE A 335 14.78 -1.98 12.88
N PHE A 336 15.75 -2.32 13.73
CA PHE A 336 16.98 -2.98 13.30
C PHE A 336 16.71 -4.38 12.73
N VAL A 337 15.88 -5.20 13.40
CA VAL A 337 15.56 -6.55 12.94
C VAL A 337 14.77 -6.53 11.63
N THR A 338 13.92 -5.53 11.39
CA THR A 338 13.17 -5.39 10.13
C THR A 338 14.05 -5.09 8.92
N GLU A 339 15.30 -4.66 9.10
CA GLU A 339 16.24 -4.50 7.97
C GLU A 339 16.72 -5.86 7.44
N PHE A 340 16.75 -6.90 8.29
CA PHE A 340 17.23 -8.25 7.94
C PHE A 340 16.11 -9.27 7.79
N SER A 341 14.93 -9.00 8.36
CA SER A 341 13.80 -9.93 8.42
C SER A 341 12.53 -9.32 7.84
N SER A 342 11.61 -10.17 7.39
CA SER A 342 10.33 -9.74 6.84
C SER A 342 9.47 -9.06 7.90
N ASN A 343 8.86 -7.92 7.57
CA ASN A 343 7.97 -7.16 8.47
C ASN A 343 6.91 -8.04 9.15
N VAL A 344 6.36 -9.01 8.43
CA VAL A 344 5.30 -9.90 8.94
C VAL A 344 5.87 -10.93 9.92
N ALA A 345 7.05 -11.47 9.61
CA ALA A 345 7.75 -12.41 10.49
C ALA A 345 8.20 -11.73 11.79
N THR A 346 8.77 -10.53 11.69
CA THR A 346 9.16 -9.74 12.87
C THR A 346 7.95 -9.45 13.76
N ALA A 347 6.82 -9.02 13.18
CA ALA A 347 5.60 -8.80 13.97
C ALA A 347 5.12 -10.09 14.68
N ALA A 348 5.10 -11.22 13.98
CA ALA A 348 4.67 -12.50 14.55
C ALA A 348 5.56 -12.98 15.71
N MET A 349 6.87 -12.70 15.65
CA MET A 349 7.81 -13.10 16.69
C MET A 349 7.80 -12.14 17.89
N PHE A 350 7.77 -10.83 17.64
CA PHE A 350 7.94 -9.83 18.71
C PHE A 350 6.66 -9.47 19.44
N LEU A 351 5.48 -9.60 18.82
CA LEU A 351 4.21 -9.26 19.50
C LEU A 351 3.97 -10.10 20.76
N PRO A 352 4.09 -11.44 20.74
CA PRO A 352 3.95 -12.23 21.97
C PRO A 352 5.04 -11.95 22.99
N MET A 353 6.25 -11.60 22.53
CA MET A 353 7.36 -11.27 23.41
C MET A 353 7.08 -9.97 24.16
N VAL A 354 6.65 -8.91 23.47
CA VAL A 354 6.31 -7.61 24.10
C VAL A 354 5.11 -7.74 25.03
N ASP A 355 4.09 -8.53 24.66
CA ASP A 355 2.93 -8.80 25.55
C ASP A 355 3.37 -9.48 26.85
N SER A 356 4.32 -10.42 26.79
CA SER A 356 4.86 -11.05 28.01
C SER A 356 5.74 -10.14 28.87
N MET A 357 6.07 -8.94 28.38
CA MET A 357 6.95 -7.97 29.06
C MET A 357 6.19 -6.81 29.72
N VAL A 358 4.90 -6.65 29.41
CA VAL A 358 3.96 -5.69 30.02
C VAL A 358 3.05 -6.45 30.97
#